data_AF-A0A191ZZN2-F1
#
_entry.id   AF-A0A191ZZN2-F1
#
_cell.length_a   1.000
_cell.length_b   1.000
_cell.length_c   1.000
_cell.angle_alpha   90.00
_cell.angle_beta   90.00
_cell.angle_gamma   90.00
#
_symmetry.space_group_name_H-M   'P 1'
#
loop_
_entity.id
_entity.type
_entity.pdbx_description
1 polymer ?
#
loop_
_entity_poly.entity_id
_entity_poly.type
_entity_poly.pdbx_seq_one_letter_code
_entity_poly.pdbx_strand_id
1 'polypeptide(L)'
;MSKKQAAGWHREDIKAAIRKKGSTMNDLARENGLPPSTVRNALTRPAYSGELAIMHFLNVPGHELWPERWTPEGRRIRPRYAQKYSGTAHFDTVKAAA
;
A
#
# COMPACT_ATOMS: atom_id res chain seq x y z
N MET A 1 12.69 16.32 -18.83
CA MET A 1 12.36 14.91 -18.56
C MET A 1 10.95 14.86 -17.97
N SER A 2 9.94 14.49 -18.77
CA SER A 2 8.54 14.46 -18.30
C SER A 2 8.37 13.30 -17.32
N LYS A 3 8.12 13.62 -16.05
CA LYS A 3 7.83 12.62 -15.02
C LYS A 3 6.45 12.06 -15.35
N LYS A 4 6.40 10.80 -15.80
CA LYS A 4 5.14 10.07 -16.01
C LYS A 4 4.31 10.24 -14.74
N GLN A 5 3.21 10.98 -14.82
CA GLN A 5 2.34 11.24 -13.68
C GLN A 5 1.78 9.88 -13.28
N ALA A 6 2.32 9.32 -12.19
CA ALA A 6 1.83 8.07 -11.64
C ALA A 6 0.37 8.31 -11.26
N ALA A 7 -0.55 7.56 -11.85
CA ALA A 7 -1.99 7.73 -11.69
C ALA A 7 -2.53 7.49 -10.26
N GLY A 8 -1.65 7.23 -9.29
CA GLY A 8 -2.01 6.99 -7.89
C GLY A 8 -2.08 8.28 -7.08
N TRP A 9 -2.40 8.11 -5.79
CA TRP A 9 -2.48 9.21 -4.84
C TRP A 9 -1.13 9.91 -4.66
N HIS A 10 -1.15 11.22 -4.49
CA HIS A 10 0.06 11.94 -4.10
C HIS A 10 0.45 11.56 -2.67
N ARG A 11 1.76 11.49 -2.39
CA ARG A 11 2.29 11.13 -1.06
C ARG A 11 1.74 11.99 0.08
N GLU A 12 1.43 13.26 -0.19
CA GLU A 12 0.87 14.17 0.81
C GLU A 12 -0.63 13.94 1.00
N ASP A 13 -1.36 13.47 -0.01
CA ASP A 13 -2.78 13.10 0.12
C ASP A 13 -2.93 11.86 1.01
N ILE A 14 -2.04 10.87 0.85
CA ILE A 14 -1.97 9.70 1.73
C ILE A 14 -1.72 10.14 3.18
N LYS A 15 -0.73 11.03 3.40
CA LYS A 15 -0.46 11.57 4.74
C LYS A 15 -1.63 12.38 5.29
N ALA A 16 -2.27 13.19 4.46
CA ALA A 16 -3.43 13.99 4.85
C ALA A 16 -4.60 13.10 5.24
N ALA A 17 -4.89 12.06 4.47
CA ALA A 17 -5.93 11.08 4.77
C ALA A 17 -5.65 10.36 6.10
N ILE A 18 -4.39 9.97 6.35
CA ILE A 18 -4.00 9.34 7.63
C ILE A 18 -4.26 10.30 8.81
N ARG A 19 -3.85 11.56 8.68
CA ARG A 19 -4.06 12.58 9.72
C ARG A 19 -5.53 12.93 9.92
N LYS A 20 -6.32 12.96 8.84
CA LYS A 20 -7.78 13.20 8.89
C LYS A 20 -8.50 12.10 9.66
N LYS A 21 -8.00 10.86 9.64
CA LYS A 21 -8.47 9.76 10.49
C LYS A 21 -7.92 9.80 11.93
N GLY A 22 -7.16 10.84 12.29
CA GLY A 22 -6.66 11.04 13.66
C GLY A 22 -5.44 10.21 14.05
N SER A 23 -4.71 9.64 13.09
CA SER A 23 -3.51 8.84 13.36
C SER A 23 -2.27 9.43 12.69
N THR A 24 -1.10 8.92 13.05
CA THR A 24 0.17 9.28 12.42
C THR A 24 0.87 8.04 11.85
N MET A 25 1.79 8.27 10.90
CA MET A 25 2.61 7.19 10.32
C MET A 25 3.38 6.38 11.38
N ASN A 26 3.75 7.02 12.49
CA ASN A 26 4.46 6.36 13.58
C ASN A 26 3.50 5.49 14.39
N ASP A 27 2.26 5.95 14.61
CA ASP A 27 1.23 5.17 15.30
C ASP A 27 0.86 3.93 14.48
N LEU A 28 0.64 4.09 13.16
CA LEU A 28 0.45 2.95 12.24
C LEU A 28 1.61 1.95 12.34
N ALA A 29 2.85 2.44 12.39
CA ALA A 29 4.02 1.57 12.52
C ALA A 29 3.98 0.80 13.85
N ARG A 30 3.65 1.49 14.96
CA ARG A 30 3.56 0.90 16.30
C ARG A 30 2.46 -0.15 16.40
N GLU A 31 1.27 0.14 15.86
CA GLU A 31 0.11 -0.76 15.83
C GLU A 31 0.40 -2.03 15.03
N ASN A 32 1.20 -1.93 13.96
CA ASN A 32 1.56 -3.06 13.10
C ASN A 32 2.89 -3.73 13.50
N GLY A 33 3.54 -3.30 14.59
CA GLY A 33 4.85 -3.83 15.01
C GLY A 33 5.98 -3.60 13.99
N LEU A 34 5.88 -2.55 13.18
CA LEU A 34 6.83 -2.22 12.12
C LEU A 34 7.78 -1.08 12.53
N PRO A 35 8.99 -1.04 11.97
CA PRO A 35 9.83 0.16 12.06
C PRO A 35 9.12 1.37 11.40
N PRO A 36 9.11 2.56 12.02
CA PRO A 36 8.50 3.76 11.44
C PRO A 36 9.07 4.14 10.07
N SER A 37 10.34 3.82 9.86
CA SER A 37 11.01 3.98 8.57
C SER A 37 10.31 3.16 7.47
N THR A 38 9.83 1.94 7.75
CA THR A 38 9.15 1.08 6.79
C THR A 38 7.86 1.70 6.27
N VAL A 39 7.03 2.24 7.15
CA VAL A 39 5.76 2.91 6.76
C VAL A 39 6.06 4.20 6.01
N ARG A 40 7.04 4.99 6.45
CA ARG A 40 7.48 6.20 5.73
C ARG A 40 8.02 5.88 4.33
N ASN A 41 8.78 4.80 4.21
CA ASN A 41 9.37 4.35 2.96
C ASN A 41 8.30 3.94 1.94
N ALA A 42 7.16 3.40 2.37
CA ALA A 42 6.06 3.01 1.49
C ALA A 42 5.61 4.16 0.56
N LEU A 43 5.68 5.41 1.02
CA LEU A 43 5.30 6.58 0.22
C LEU A 43 6.22 6.83 -0.98
N THR A 44 7.49 6.44 -0.90
CA THR A 44 8.51 6.78 -1.91
C THR A 44 9.04 5.56 -2.66
N ARG A 45 9.09 4.40 -2.00
CA ARG A 45 9.62 3.15 -2.56
C ARG A 45 8.75 1.94 -2.20
N PRO A 46 8.75 0.89 -3.03
CA PRO A 46 7.91 -0.28 -2.80
C PRO A 46 8.25 -1.00 -1.47
N ALA A 47 7.38 -0.89 -0.47
CA ALA A 47 7.58 -1.47 0.86
C ALA A 47 6.33 -2.23 1.32
N TYR A 48 6.35 -3.56 1.16
CA TYR A 48 5.16 -4.41 1.29
C TYR A 48 4.36 -4.18 2.58
N SER A 49 5.03 -4.33 3.72
CA SER A 49 4.39 -4.25 5.03
C SER A 49 3.90 -2.84 5.35
N GLY A 50 4.65 -1.81 4.92
CA GLY A 50 4.23 -0.42 5.07
C GLY A 50 3.03 -0.06 4.19
N GLU A 51 3.00 -0.56 2.94
CA GLU A 51 1.88 -0.38 2.02
C GLU A 51 0.62 -1.06 2.54
N LEU A 52 0.72 -2.32 3.00
CA LEU A 52 -0.40 -3.03 3.62
C LEU A 52 -0.95 -2.29 4.84
N ALA A 53 -0.09 -1.84 5.76
CA ALA A 53 -0.51 -1.08 6.93
C ALA A 53 -1.33 0.16 6.54
N ILE A 54 -0.88 0.89 5.52
CA ILE A 54 -1.58 2.07 5.00
C ILE A 54 -2.90 1.69 4.32
N MET A 55 -2.90 0.64 3.48
CA MET A 55 -4.11 0.15 2.79
C MET A 55 -5.20 -0.26 3.78
N HIS A 56 -4.84 -1.05 4.80
CA HIS A 56 -5.76 -1.49 5.85
C HIS A 56 -6.26 -0.31 6.68
N PHE A 57 -5.38 0.63 7.06
CA PHE A 57 -5.77 1.80 7.84
C PHE A 57 -6.70 2.74 7.07
N LEU A 58 -6.40 3.01 5.80
CA LEU A 58 -7.23 3.86 4.95
C LEU A 58 -8.48 3.16 4.45
N ASN A 59 -8.51 1.81 4.45
CA ASN A 59 -9.50 0.98 3.77
C ASN A 59 -9.60 1.31 2.28
N VAL A 60 -8.44 1.50 1.65
CA VAL A 60 -8.29 1.84 0.23
C VAL A 60 -7.42 0.77 -0.42
N PRO A 61 -7.83 0.20 -1.57
CA PRO A 61 -7.06 -0.84 -2.22
C PRO A 61 -5.73 -0.29 -2.76
N GLY A 62 -4.70 -1.14 -2.77
CA GLY A 62 -3.34 -0.72 -3.11
C GLY A 62 -3.18 -0.17 -4.52
N HIS A 63 -4.03 -0.61 -5.46
CA HIS A 63 -3.99 -0.15 -6.86
C HIS A 63 -4.50 1.29 -7.02
N GLU A 64 -5.34 1.77 -6.10
CA GLU A 64 -5.80 3.16 -6.11
C GLU A 64 -4.71 4.09 -5.54
N LEU A 65 -4.03 3.65 -4.47
CA LEU A 65 -2.92 4.40 -3.88
C LEU A 65 -1.68 4.37 -4.78
N TRP A 66 -1.34 3.19 -5.33
CA TRP A 66 -0.13 2.93 -6.11
C TRP A 66 -0.42 1.97 -7.28
N PRO A 67 -1.01 2.46 -8.39
CA PRO A 67 -1.39 1.62 -9.54
C PRO A 67 -0.19 0.94 -10.22
N GLU A 68 1.00 1.52 -10.11
CA GLU A 68 2.22 0.91 -10.63
C GLU A 68 2.75 -0.25 -9.77
N ARG A 69 2.27 -0.38 -8.52
CA ARG A 69 2.75 -1.36 -7.54
C ARG A 69 1.74 -2.46 -7.25
N TRP A 70 0.46 -2.21 -7.48
CA TRP A 70 -0.63 -3.14 -7.17
C TRP A 70 -1.58 -3.27 -8.34
N THR A 71 -2.07 -4.49 -8.53
CA THR A 71 -3.12 -4.84 -9.48
C THR A 71 -4.50 -4.60 -8.87
N PRO A 72 -5.56 -4.42 -9.69
CA PRO A 72 -6.94 -4.36 -9.21
C PRO A 72 -7.33 -5.53 -8.31
N GLU A 73 -6.77 -6.72 -8.58
CA GLU A 73 -6.98 -7.96 -7.82
C GLU A 73 -6.21 -8.01 -6.48
N GLY A 74 -5.61 -6.90 -6.05
CA GLY A 74 -4.88 -6.81 -4.79
C GLY A 74 -3.52 -7.52 -4.80
N ARG A 75 -2.98 -7.87 -5.97
CA ARG A 75 -1.64 -8.49 -6.08
C ARG A 75 -0.56 -7.46 -6.32
N ARG A 76 0.59 -7.62 -5.66
CA ARG A 76 1.75 -6.75 -5.85
C ARG A 76 2.47 -7.03 -7.17
N ILE A 77 2.68 -6.00 -7.97
CA ILE A 77 3.44 -6.04 -9.22
C ILE A 77 4.93 -6.10 -8.88
N ARG A 78 5.59 -7.22 -9.16
CA ARG A 78 7.04 -7.40 -8.98
C ARG A 78 7.74 -7.32 -10.34
N PRO A 79 8.29 -6.16 -10.76
CA PRO A 79 8.84 -6.00 -12.11
C PRO A 79 9.95 -6.99 -12.45
N ARG A 80 10.78 -7.38 -11.45
CA ARG A 80 11.89 -8.34 -11.67
C ARG A 80 11.41 -9.79 -11.92
N TYR A 81 10.16 -10.13 -11.63
CA TYR A 81 9.60 -11.48 -11.79
C TYR A 81 8.17 -11.45 -12.35
N ALA A 82 7.78 -10.41 -13.08
CA ALA A 82 6.40 -10.23 -13.55
C ALA A 82 5.90 -11.45 -14.35
N GLN A 83 6.77 -12.04 -15.16
CA GLN A 83 6.51 -13.28 -15.91
C GLN A 83 6.13 -14.49 -15.01
N LYS A 84 6.56 -14.52 -13.74
CA LYS A 84 6.30 -15.64 -12.83
C LYS A 84 4.94 -15.57 -12.12
N TYR A 85 4.27 -14.42 -12.13
CA TYR A 85 3.07 -14.17 -11.33
C TYR A 85 1.81 -13.90 -12.17
N SER A 86 1.88 -14.06 -13.50
CA SER A 86 0.73 -13.97 -14.41
C SER A 86 -0.31 -15.10 -14.25
N GLY A 87 -0.24 -15.92 -13.19
CA GLY A 87 -1.15 -17.07 -13.02
C GLY A 87 -1.41 -17.58 -11.60
N THR A 88 -1.05 -16.88 -10.51
CA THR A 88 -1.25 -17.44 -9.15
C THR A 88 -2.47 -16.87 -8.44
N ALA A 89 -3.51 -17.71 -8.31
CA ALA A 89 -4.79 -17.54 -7.62
C ALA A 89 -4.66 -16.97 -6.19
N HIS A 90 -5.53 -16.01 -5.85
CA HIS A 90 -6.59 -16.08 -4.81
C HIS A 90 -6.11 -16.38 -3.38
N PHE A 91 -6.07 -15.33 -2.56
CA PHE A 91 -6.16 -15.41 -1.10
C PHE A 91 -7.08 -14.28 -0.64
N ASP A 92 -8.37 -14.44 -0.86
CA ASP A 92 -9.35 -13.82 0.03
C ASP A 92 -9.64 -14.78 1.18
N THR A 93 -10.00 -14.19 2.32
CA THR A 93 -10.60 -14.79 3.52
C THR A 93 -9.64 -14.92 4.71
N VAL A 94 -9.52 -13.83 5.48
CA VAL A 94 -9.53 -13.93 6.94
C VAL A 94 -10.57 -12.96 7.51
N LYS A 95 -11.80 -13.48 7.64
CA LYS A 95 -12.67 -13.37 8.82
C LYS A 95 -13.36 -12.02 9.12
N ALA A 96 -14.46 -11.78 8.39
CA ALA A 96 -15.65 -11.14 8.93
C ALA A 96 -16.69 -12.23 9.31
N ALA A 97 -17.55 -11.93 10.30
CA ALA A 97 -18.60 -12.77 10.91
C ALA A 97 -18.08 -13.81 11.94
N ALA A 98 -18.33 -13.60 13.24
CA ALA A 98 -19.57 -13.86 13.99
C ALA A 98 -19.71 -15.35 14.34
#